data_AF-A0A833G6I9-F1
#
_entry.id   AF-A0A833G6I9-F1
#
_cell.length_a   1.000
_cell.length_b   1.000
_cell.length_c   1.000
_cell.angle_alpha   90.00
_cell.angle_beta   90.00
_cell.angle_gamma   90.00
#
_symmetry.space_group_name_H-M   'P 1'
#
loop_
_entity.id
_entity.type
_entity.pdbx_description
1 polymer ?
#
loop_
_entity_poly.entity_id
_entity_poly.type
_entity_poly.pdbx_seq_one_letter_code
_entity_poly.pdbx_strand_id
1 'polypeptide(L)'
;MVRRLVMVALVLAVAGLAAFWFLTTPRMLGAGALPDHRPDLENGATMFFAGGCESCHAAPGAKGDDQLKLAGGVALDTPFGTFHAPNISPDRQNGIGGWSTLDFVNAMKFGVGPRGTHLYPAFPYTSYQRMKIEDLIDLKAFLDTLPPVAGAAPDHELPFPFNIRRGLGLWQLLYVDGESFAPDPAASERINRGAYLVEGPGHCGACHSPRNEIGGIIASRALSGGPAPEGRGTTPNITPDAETGIGSWSEDDLVTMFETGFTPEFDSVGGSMAAVQRNLAKLGHGDLVAIAAYLKSLPAIKGMKRPVPAS
;
A
#
# COMPACT_ATOMS: atom_id res chain seq x y z
N MET A 1 -14.97 -21.93 47.82
CA MET A 1 -13.98 -20.99 47.26
C MET A 1 -13.70 -21.28 45.78
N VAL A 2 -13.31 -22.51 45.42
CA VAL A 2 -13.04 -22.93 44.02
C VAL A 2 -14.17 -22.62 43.03
N ARG A 3 -15.43 -22.93 43.37
CA ARG A 3 -16.59 -22.66 42.48
C ARG A 3 -16.79 -21.17 42.14
N ARG A 4 -16.49 -20.24 43.08
CA ARG A 4 -16.56 -18.80 42.82
C ARG A 4 -15.41 -18.34 41.93
N LEU A 5 -14.20 -18.85 42.15
CA LEU A 5 -13.03 -18.55 41.31
C LEU A 5 -13.22 -19.04 39.87
N VAL A 6 -13.76 -20.25 39.70
CA VAL A 6 -14.10 -20.78 38.37
C VAL A 6 -15.18 -19.93 37.68
N MET A 7 -16.23 -19.52 38.40
CA MET A 7 -17.24 -18.62 37.83
C MET A 7 -16.65 -17.27 37.42
N VAL A 8 -15.81 -16.66 38.24
CA VAL A 8 -15.15 -15.38 37.89
C VAL A 8 -14.25 -15.55 36.66
N ALA A 9 -13.46 -16.63 36.60
CA ALA A 9 -12.61 -16.92 35.44
C ALA A 9 -13.45 -17.11 34.16
N LEU A 10 -14.57 -17.82 34.23
CA LEU A 10 -15.49 -17.99 33.09
C LEU A 10 -16.10 -16.67 32.65
N VAL A 11 -16.56 -15.83 33.58
CA VAL A 11 -17.12 -14.51 33.26
C VAL A 11 -16.07 -13.63 32.58
N LEU A 12 -14.83 -13.62 33.09
CA LEU A 12 -13.74 -12.86 32.49
C LEU A 12 -13.37 -13.40 31.10
N ALA A 13 -13.37 -14.72 30.90
CA ALA A 13 -13.12 -15.32 29.60
C ALA A 13 -14.21 -14.95 28.58
N VAL A 14 -15.48 -15.02 28.96
CA VAL A 14 -16.61 -14.62 28.10
C VAL A 14 -16.55 -13.13 27.79
N ALA A 15 -16.30 -12.28 28.78
CA ALA A 15 -16.15 -10.84 28.58
C ALA A 15 -14.97 -10.51 27.66
N GLY A 16 -13.84 -11.21 27.83
CA GLY A 16 -12.65 -11.06 26.98
C GLY A 16 -12.93 -11.48 25.53
N LEU A 17 -13.64 -12.60 25.32
CA LEU A 17 -14.04 -13.04 23.98
C LEU A 17 -15.04 -12.08 23.32
N ALA A 18 -16.00 -11.56 24.08
CA ALA A 18 -16.94 -10.56 23.57
C ALA A 18 -16.24 -9.25 23.20
N ALA A 19 -15.32 -8.77 24.05
CA ALA A 19 -14.51 -7.59 23.77
C ALA A 19 -13.61 -7.80 22.55
N PHE A 20 -12.93 -8.95 22.45
CA PHE A 20 -12.13 -9.31 21.28
C PHE A 20 -12.99 -9.32 20.02
N TRP A 21 -14.16 -9.97 20.06
CA TRP A 21 -15.08 -10.02 18.92
C TRP A 21 -15.51 -8.61 18.51
N PHE A 22 -15.91 -7.77 19.46
CA PHE A 22 -16.34 -6.40 19.17
C PHE A 22 -15.20 -5.55 18.60
N LEU A 23 -14.02 -5.53 19.23
CA LEU A 23 -12.86 -4.76 18.79
C LEU A 23 -12.33 -5.21 17.43
N THR A 24 -12.46 -6.50 17.10
CA THR A 24 -12.07 -7.05 15.80
C THR A 24 -13.21 -7.04 14.78
N THR A 25 -14.29 -6.30 15.03
CA THR A 25 -15.34 -6.14 14.02
C THR A 25 -14.82 -5.21 12.92
N PRO A 26 -14.96 -5.59 11.64
CA PRO A 26 -14.53 -4.74 10.54
C PRO A 26 -15.20 -3.37 10.58
N ARG A 27 -14.38 -2.31 10.52
CA ARG A 27 -14.85 -0.93 10.36
C ARG A 27 -14.88 -0.62 8.86
N MET A 28 -16.02 -0.21 8.35
CA MET A 28 -16.22 0.03 6.92
C MET A 28 -17.33 1.06 6.70
N LEU A 29 -17.35 1.67 5.52
CA LEU A 29 -18.41 2.56 5.09
C LEU A 29 -19.70 1.79 4.85
N GLY A 30 -20.82 2.39 5.24
CA GLY A 30 -22.16 1.86 4.99
C GLY A 30 -22.68 2.15 3.59
N ALA A 31 -23.83 1.56 3.26
CA ALA A 31 -24.54 1.88 2.02
C ALA A 31 -24.89 3.38 1.95
N GLY A 32 -24.65 4.00 0.79
CA GLY A 32 -24.91 5.44 0.57
C GLY A 32 -23.82 6.38 1.10
N ALA A 33 -22.69 5.87 1.60
CA ALA A 33 -21.59 6.70 2.09
C ALA A 33 -20.69 7.27 0.98
N LEU A 34 -20.82 6.77 -0.26
CA LEU A 34 -20.03 7.29 -1.38
C LEU A 34 -20.63 8.61 -1.88
N PRO A 35 -19.79 9.60 -2.24
CA PRO A 35 -20.25 10.85 -2.84
C PRO A 35 -20.86 10.58 -4.23
N ASP A 36 -21.71 11.50 -4.67
CA ASP A 36 -22.16 11.55 -6.06
C ASP A 36 -21.02 12.11 -6.94
N HIS A 37 -20.19 11.21 -7.44
CA HIS A 37 -19.01 11.52 -8.26
C HIS A 37 -19.09 10.75 -9.57
N ARG A 38 -18.96 11.46 -10.69
CA ARG A 38 -18.88 10.84 -12.02
C ARG A 38 -17.42 10.40 -12.25
N PRO A 39 -17.16 9.11 -12.53
CA PRO A 39 -15.79 8.64 -12.67
C PRO A 39 -15.01 9.31 -13.81
N ASP A 40 -13.76 9.64 -13.55
CA ASP A 40 -12.74 10.09 -14.49
C ASP A 40 -11.71 8.97 -14.72
N LEU A 41 -11.69 8.42 -15.94
CA LEU A 41 -10.80 7.31 -16.29
C LEU A 41 -9.33 7.73 -16.42
N GLU A 42 -9.03 8.99 -16.75
CA GLU A 42 -7.65 9.49 -16.85
C GLU A 42 -7.04 9.62 -15.45
N ASN A 43 -7.81 10.14 -14.49
CA ASN A 43 -7.41 10.14 -13.09
C ASN A 43 -7.31 8.70 -12.55
N GLY A 44 -8.24 7.82 -12.91
CA GLY A 44 -8.20 6.40 -12.56
C GLY A 44 -6.93 5.69 -13.05
N ALA A 45 -6.50 5.95 -14.28
CA ALA A 45 -5.23 5.47 -14.82
C ALA A 45 -4.02 6.03 -14.07
N THR A 46 -4.08 7.32 -13.69
CA THR A 46 -3.03 7.96 -12.88
C THR A 46 -2.91 7.27 -11.52
N MET A 47 -4.02 7.01 -10.84
CA MET A 47 -4.03 6.30 -9.56
C MET A 47 -3.58 4.84 -9.68
N PHE A 48 -3.89 4.19 -10.81
CA PHE A 48 -3.44 2.83 -11.10
C PHE A 48 -1.92 2.73 -11.18
N PHE A 49 -1.29 3.64 -11.94
CA PHE A 49 0.16 3.68 -12.06
C PHE A 49 0.84 4.23 -10.80
N ALA A 50 0.26 5.23 -10.13
CA ALA A 50 0.79 5.69 -8.85
C ALA A 50 0.77 4.56 -7.80
N GLY A 51 -0.31 3.77 -7.78
CA GLY A 51 -0.47 2.57 -6.95
C GLY A 51 0.48 1.43 -7.29
N GLY A 52 1.02 1.41 -8.52
CA GLY A 52 1.83 0.32 -9.03
C GLY A 52 1.06 -1.00 -9.16
N CYS A 53 -0.25 -0.94 -9.42
CA CYS A 53 -1.14 -2.10 -9.34
C CYS A 53 -0.66 -3.28 -10.20
N GLU A 54 -0.17 -3.04 -11.42
CA GLU A 54 0.36 -4.10 -12.29
C GLU A 54 1.62 -4.78 -11.74
N SER A 55 2.39 -4.11 -10.86
CA SER A 55 3.65 -4.64 -10.35
C SER A 55 3.46 -5.91 -9.51
N CYS A 56 2.29 -6.04 -8.89
CA CYS A 56 1.92 -7.21 -8.09
C CYS A 56 0.82 -8.04 -8.76
N HIS A 57 -0.11 -7.40 -9.47
CA HIS A 57 -1.30 -8.08 -9.97
C HIS A 57 -1.20 -8.56 -11.42
N ALA A 58 -0.20 -8.15 -12.19
CA ALA A 58 0.06 -8.82 -13.46
C ALA A 58 0.54 -10.26 -13.23
N ALA A 59 0.29 -11.15 -14.20
CA ALA A 59 0.81 -12.51 -14.12
C ALA A 59 2.36 -12.49 -14.02
N PRO A 60 2.98 -13.40 -13.24
CA PRO A 60 4.43 -13.46 -13.12
C PRO A 60 5.14 -13.52 -14.48
N GLY A 61 6.07 -12.59 -14.72
CA GLY A 61 6.80 -12.49 -15.99
C GLY A 61 6.07 -11.76 -17.12
N ALA A 62 4.87 -11.21 -16.88
CA ALA A 62 4.16 -10.38 -17.84
C ALA A 62 4.97 -9.14 -18.26
N LYS A 63 4.89 -8.77 -19.54
CA LYS A 63 5.62 -7.65 -20.15
C LYS A 63 4.72 -6.90 -21.12
N GLY A 64 4.99 -5.61 -21.31
CA GLY A 64 4.21 -4.76 -22.21
C GLY A 64 2.73 -4.75 -21.81
N ASP A 65 1.85 -4.87 -22.79
CA ASP A 65 0.39 -4.80 -22.57
C ASP A 65 -0.15 -5.96 -21.70
N ASP A 66 0.57 -7.08 -21.61
CA ASP A 66 0.20 -8.17 -20.70
C ASP A 66 0.27 -7.75 -19.22
N GLN A 67 0.96 -6.65 -18.90
CA GLN A 67 0.96 -6.10 -17.54
C GLN A 67 -0.42 -5.56 -17.13
N LEU A 68 -1.29 -5.23 -18.09
CA LEU A 68 -2.66 -4.82 -17.82
C LEU A 68 -3.62 -6.02 -17.61
N LYS A 69 -3.14 -7.26 -17.77
CA LYS A 69 -3.89 -8.48 -17.46
C LYS A 69 -3.66 -8.86 -16.00
N LEU A 70 -4.54 -8.37 -15.13
CA LEU A 70 -4.37 -8.41 -13.67
C LEU A 70 -4.75 -9.76 -13.03
N ALA A 71 -4.13 -10.85 -13.49
CA ALA A 71 -4.40 -12.23 -13.07
C ALA A 71 -3.96 -12.56 -11.63
N GLY A 72 -3.07 -11.77 -11.04
CA GLY A 72 -2.41 -12.05 -9.76
C GLY A 72 -1.34 -13.14 -9.85
N GLY A 73 -0.94 -13.66 -8.69
CA GLY A 73 -0.05 -14.79 -8.54
C GLY A 73 1.38 -14.46 -8.15
N VAL A 74 1.79 -13.19 -8.12
CA VAL A 74 3.08 -12.78 -7.55
C VAL A 74 3.15 -13.18 -6.08
N ALA A 75 4.20 -13.88 -5.70
CA ALA A 75 4.47 -14.31 -4.33
C ALA A 75 5.35 -13.27 -3.61
N LEU A 76 4.93 -12.87 -2.42
CA LEU A 76 5.66 -11.99 -1.51
C LEU A 76 6.05 -12.81 -0.29
N ASP A 77 7.33 -13.19 -0.21
CA ASP A 77 7.88 -13.91 0.93
C ASP A 77 8.11 -12.93 2.08
N THR A 78 7.52 -13.19 3.25
CA THR A 78 7.68 -12.33 4.42
C THR A 78 8.01 -13.16 5.66
N PRO A 79 8.47 -12.53 6.76
CA PRO A 79 8.60 -13.21 8.05
C PRO A 79 7.29 -13.82 8.58
N PHE A 80 6.13 -13.40 8.04
CA PHE A 80 4.80 -13.86 8.46
C PHE A 80 4.24 -15.00 7.58
N GLY A 81 4.99 -15.44 6.57
CA GLY A 81 4.56 -16.40 5.54
C GLY A 81 4.55 -15.78 4.14
N THR A 82 4.06 -16.54 3.17
CA THR A 82 4.05 -16.12 1.76
C THR A 82 2.67 -15.59 1.36
N PHE A 83 2.62 -14.34 0.92
CA PHE A 83 1.40 -13.72 0.41
C PHE A 83 1.38 -13.77 -1.12
N HIS A 84 0.34 -14.37 -1.70
CA HIS A 84 0.07 -14.26 -3.13
C HIS A 84 -0.85 -13.08 -3.45
N ALA A 85 -0.47 -12.27 -4.44
CA ALA A 85 -1.32 -11.22 -4.97
C ALA A 85 -2.57 -11.83 -5.65
N PRO A 86 -3.80 -11.38 -5.30
CA PRO A 86 -5.02 -11.93 -5.89
C PRO A 86 -5.23 -11.46 -7.34
N ASN A 87 -6.13 -12.14 -8.06
CA ASN A 87 -6.66 -11.63 -9.31
C ASN A 87 -7.56 -10.41 -9.03
N ILE A 88 -7.24 -9.27 -9.64
CA ILE A 88 -8.04 -8.03 -9.52
C ILE A 88 -8.53 -7.53 -10.88
N SER A 89 -8.54 -8.41 -11.88
CA SER A 89 -9.15 -8.10 -13.17
C SER A 89 -10.68 -7.94 -13.05
N PRO A 90 -11.36 -7.40 -14.07
CA PRO A 90 -12.82 -7.33 -14.12
C PRO A 90 -13.54 -8.68 -14.30
N ASP A 91 -12.82 -9.81 -14.19
CA ASP A 91 -13.47 -11.12 -14.15
C ASP A 91 -14.46 -11.19 -12.97
N ARG A 92 -15.70 -11.63 -13.24
CA ARG A 92 -16.77 -11.62 -12.23
C ARG A 92 -16.68 -12.77 -11.24
N GLN A 93 -15.98 -13.84 -11.60
CA GLN A 93 -15.91 -15.05 -10.78
C GLN A 93 -14.66 -15.08 -9.90
N ASN A 94 -13.51 -14.73 -10.45
CA ASN A 94 -12.20 -14.84 -9.80
C ASN A 94 -11.53 -13.49 -9.54
N GLY A 95 -11.96 -12.44 -10.24
CA GLY A 95 -11.48 -11.07 -10.06
C GLY A 95 -12.42 -10.21 -9.21
N ILE A 96 -12.35 -8.89 -9.42
CA ILE A 96 -13.16 -7.89 -8.71
C ILE A 96 -14.36 -7.39 -9.54
N GLY A 97 -14.65 -7.99 -10.70
CA GLY A 97 -15.76 -7.56 -11.57
C GLY A 97 -17.15 -7.69 -10.95
N GLY A 98 -17.27 -8.51 -9.89
CA GLY A 98 -18.50 -8.63 -9.09
C GLY A 98 -18.56 -7.68 -7.89
N TRP A 99 -17.49 -6.93 -7.58
CA TRP A 99 -17.44 -6.05 -6.42
C TRP A 99 -18.13 -4.73 -6.74
N SER A 100 -18.92 -4.23 -5.78
CA SER A 100 -19.43 -2.86 -5.87
C SER A 100 -18.28 -1.86 -5.69
N THR A 101 -18.48 -0.62 -6.12
CA THR A 101 -17.53 0.46 -5.84
C THR A 101 -17.34 0.66 -4.34
N LEU A 102 -18.40 0.46 -3.53
CA LEU A 102 -18.30 0.52 -2.07
C LEU A 102 -17.41 -0.59 -1.49
N ASP A 103 -17.52 -1.83 -2.00
CA ASP A 103 -16.63 -2.92 -1.60
C ASP A 103 -15.17 -2.61 -1.92
N PHE A 104 -14.92 -2.04 -3.11
CA PHE A 104 -13.58 -1.62 -3.51
C PHE A 104 -13.03 -0.50 -2.60
N VAL A 105 -13.83 0.54 -2.34
CA VAL A 105 -13.44 1.63 -1.43
C VAL A 105 -13.18 1.10 -0.02
N ASN A 106 -14.00 0.16 0.46
CA ASN A 106 -13.80 -0.47 1.77
C ASN A 106 -12.51 -1.31 1.84
N ALA A 107 -12.19 -2.02 0.77
CA ALA A 107 -10.93 -2.75 0.66
C ALA A 107 -9.75 -1.78 0.72
N MET A 108 -9.77 -0.73 -0.10
CA MET A 108 -8.67 0.24 -0.21
C MET A 108 -8.49 1.07 1.07
N LYS A 109 -9.55 1.58 1.69
CA LYS A 109 -9.44 2.46 2.86
C LYS A 109 -9.36 1.74 4.20
N PHE A 110 -10.01 0.58 4.32
CA PHE A 110 -10.17 -0.09 5.61
C PHE A 110 -9.55 -1.49 5.64
N GLY A 111 -9.05 -1.99 4.51
CA GLY A 111 -8.58 -3.38 4.43
C GLY A 111 -9.72 -4.37 4.68
N VAL A 112 -10.92 -4.07 4.20
CA VAL A 112 -12.11 -4.92 4.36
C VAL A 112 -12.69 -5.24 2.99
N GLY A 113 -12.57 -6.50 2.57
CA GLY A 113 -13.18 -7.01 1.35
C GLY A 113 -14.67 -7.33 1.51
N PRO A 114 -15.33 -7.83 0.45
CA PRO A 114 -16.73 -8.19 0.47
C PRO A 114 -17.09 -9.11 1.63
N ARG A 115 -18.32 -8.94 2.16
CA ARG A 115 -18.84 -9.67 3.33
C ARG A 115 -18.07 -9.43 4.64
N GLY A 116 -17.33 -8.32 4.74
CA GLY A 116 -16.64 -7.93 5.98
C GLY A 116 -15.37 -8.72 6.25
N THR A 117 -14.69 -9.21 5.21
CA THR A 117 -13.47 -10.01 5.39
C THR A 117 -12.26 -9.10 5.57
N HIS A 118 -11.52 -9.22 6.66
CA HIS A 118 -10.23 -8.53 6.80
C HIS A 118 -9.24 -8.98 5.71
N LEU A 119 -8.59 -8.00 5.09
CA LEU A 119 -7.50 -8.19 4.14
C LEU A 119 -6.16 -8.06 4.87
N TYR A 120 -5.17 -8.82 4.42
CA TYR A 120 -3.82 -8.76 4.99
C TYR A 120 -3.12 -7.47 4.59
N PRO A 121 -2.33 -6.85 5.48
CA PRO A 121 -1.66 -5.56 5.22
C PRO A 121 -0.52 -5.61 4.20
N ALA A 122 -0.25 -6.79 3.61
CA ALA A 122 0.52 -6.90 2.37
C ALA A 122 -0.17 -6.14 1.21
N PHE A 123 -1.49 -6.02 1.25
CA PHE A 123 -2.24 -5.02 0.51
C PHE A 123 -2.12 -3.68 1.26
N PRO A 124 -1.49 -2.63 0.70
CA PRO A 124 -1.06 -1.45 1.46
C PRO A 124 -2.19 -0.45 1.76
N TYR A 125 -3.33 -0.95 2.26
CA TYR A 125 -4.47 -0.14 2.67
C TYR A 125 -4.15 0.87 3.78
N THR A 126 -3.06 0.68 4.53
CA THR A 126 -2.57 1.67 5.50
C THR A 126 -2.05 2.95 4.84
N SER A 127 -1.66 2.89 3.56
CA SER A 127 -1.36 4.06 2.74
C SER A 127 -2.59 4.49 1.95
N TYR A 128 -3.27 3.53 1.27
CA TYR A 128 -4.45 3.85 0.45
C TYR A 128 -5.62 4.46 1.23
N GLN A 129 -5.69 4.30 2.56
CA GLN A 129 -6.65 5.04 3.38
C GLN A 129 -6.54 6.56 3.20
N ARG A 130 -5.37 7.09 2.83
CA ARG A 130 -5.17 8.52 2.56
C ARG A 130 -5.75 8.95 1.21
N MET A 131 -6.09 8.02 0.31
CA MET A 131 -6.72 8.36 -0.97
C MET A 131 -8.08 9.02 -0.76
N LYS A 132 -8.39 9.98 -1.64
CA LYS A 132 -9.74 10.55 -1.74
C LYS A 132 -10.71 9.48 -2.21
N ILE A 133 -11.97 9.56 -1.79
CA ILE A 133 -12.97 8.55 -2.20
C ILE A 133 -13.24 8.66 -3.70
N GLU A 134 -13.22 9.87 -4.24
CA GLU A 134 -13.37 10.18 -5.67
C GLU A 134 -12.27 9.51 -6.50
N ASP A 135 -11.01 9.61 -6.07
CA ASP A 135 -9.87 8.96 -6.73
C ASP A 135 -9.98 7.42 -6.71
N LEU A 136 -10.59 6.85 -5.66
CA LEU A 136 -10.87 5.41 -5.59
C LEU A 136 -12.03 4.99 -6.49
N ILE A 137 -13.04 5.85 -6.67
CA ILE A 137 -14.13 5.64 -7.63
C ILE A 137 -13.55 5.65 -9.06
N ASP A 138 -12.69 6.62 -9.36
CA ASP A 138 -11.99 6.76 -10.63
C ASP A 138 -11.11 5.54 -10.92
N LEU A 139 -10.30 5.13 -9.94
CA LEU A 139 -9.47 3.94 -10.04
C LEU A 139 -10.30 2.68 -10.29
N LYS A 140 -11.42 2.48 -9.57
CA LYS A 140 -12.30 1.33 -9.79
C LYS A 140 -12.88 1.34 -11.21
N ALA A 141 -13.32 2.50 -11.68
CA ALA A 141 -13.86 2.64 -13.03
C ALA A 141 -12.81 2.33 -14.09
N PHE A 142 -11.56 2.79 -13.91
CA PHE A 142 -10.45 2.43 -14.80
C PHE A 142 -10.16 0.92 -14.77
N LEU A 143 -10.07 0.31 -13.59
CA LEU A 143 -9.87 -1.14 -13.45
C LEU A 143 -10.94 -1.92 -14.20
N ASP A 144 -12.20 -1.49 -14.16
CA ASP A 144 -13.33 -2.13 -14.85
C ASP A 144 -13.22 -2.09 -16.39
N THR A 145 -12.36 -1.25 -16.95
CA THR A 145 -12.09 -1.19 -18.40
C THR A 145 -11.01 -2.18 -18.84
N LEU A 146 -10.25 -2.75 -17.91
CA LEU A 146 -9.13 -3.63 -18.22
C LEU A 146 -9.60 -5.03 -18.69
N PRO A 147 -8.74 -5.80 -19.37
CA PRO A 147 -9.10 -7.15 -19.81
C PRO A 147 -9.47 -8.07 -18.63
N PRO A 148 -10.61 -8.76 -18.65
CA PRO A 148 -10.93 -9.77 -17.65
C PRO A 148 -9.99 -10.97 -17.82
N VAL A 149 -9.52 -11.53 -16.70
CA VAL A 149 -8.67 -12.73 -16.70
C VAL A 149 -9.32 -13.80 -15.85
N ALA A 150 -9.64 -14.94 -16.46
CA ALA A 150 -10.21 -16.08 -15.75
C ALA A 150 -9.16 -16.82 -14.91
N GLY A 151 -9.61 -17.46 -13.82
CA GLY A 151 -8.77 -18.26 -12.93
C GLY A 151 -8.44 -17.53 -11.63
N ALA A 152 -8.50 -18.27 -10.52
CA ALA A 152 -8.11 -17.78 -9.22
C ALA A 152 -6.59 -17.79 -9.07
N ALA A 153 -6.05 -16.72 -8.48
CA ALA A 153 -4.67 -16.73 -7.99
C ALA A 153 -4.54 -17.72 -6.81
N PRO A 154 -3.33 -18.24 -6.52
CA PRO A 154 -3.09 -19.07 -5.34
C PRO A 154 -3.50 -18.35 -4.03
N ASP A 155 -3.92 -19.14 -3.05
CA ASP A 155 -4.15 -18.65 -1.67
C ASP A 155 -2.83 -18.33 -0.96
N HIS A 156 -2.88 -17.53 0.10
CA HIS A 156 -1.70 -17.26 0.92
C HIS A 156 -1.24 -18.49 1.72
N GLU A 157 0.07 -18.64 1.87
CA GLU A 157 0.70 -19.71 2.66
C GLU A 157 1.18 -19.13 4.01
N LEU A 158 0.24 -19.00 4.96
CA LEU A 158 0.50 -18.39 6.27
C LEU A 158 0.44 -19.43 7.39
N PRO A 159 1.47 -19.51 8.27
CA PRO A 159 1.43 -20.38 9.43
C PRO A 159 0.49 -19.82 10.50
N PHE A 160 0.08 -20.67 11.44
CA PHE A 160 -0.56 -20.21 12.67
C PHE A 160 0.40 -19.28 13.45
N PRO A 161 -0.08 -18.16 14.03
CA PRO A 161 -1.47 -17.72 14.09
C PRO A 161 -1.92 -16.80 12.94
N PHE A 162 -1.05 -16.49 11.97
CA PHE A 162 -1.31 -15.50 10.92
C PHE A 162 -2.39 -15.91 9.92
N ASN A 163 -2.70 -17.21 9.81
CA ASN A 163 -3.85 -17.68 9.03
C ASN A 163 -5.22 -17.30 9.61
N ILE A 164 -5.31 -16.83 10.86
CA ILE A 164 -6.56 -16.41 11.50
C ILE A 164 -6.77 -14.90 11.30
N ARG A 165 -7.51 -14.54 10.25
CA ARG A 165 -7.79 -13.15 9.86
C ARG A 165 -8.46 -12.30 10.94
N ARG A 166 -9.15 -12.89 11.92
CA ARG A 166 -9.84 -12.12 12.97
C ARG A 166 -8.87 -11.26 13.80
N GLY A 167 -7.65 -11.74 14.03
CA GLY A 167 -6.62 -10.98 14.75
C GLY A 167 -6.23 -9.67 14.05
N LEU A 168 -6.41 -9.60 12.72
CA LEU A 168 -6.12 -8.39 11.95
C LEU A 168 -6.99 -7.21 12.37
N GLY A 169 -8.18 -7.43 12.92
CA GLY A 169 -9.01 -6.34 13.42
C GLY A 169 -8.31 -5.53 14.52
N LEU A 170 -7.57 -6.20 15.43
CA LEU A 170 -6.77 -5.49 16.45
C LEU A 170 -5.59 -4.74 15.81
N TRP A 171 -4.97 -5.32 14.79
CA TRP A 171 -3.90 -4.66 14.06
C TRP A 171 -4.41 -3.41 13.32
N GLN A 172 -5.55 -3.53 12.64
CA GLN A 172 -6.19 -2.41 11.93
C GLN A 172 -6.57 -1.27 12.89
N LEU A 173 -7.03 -1.57 14.11
CA LEU A 173 -7.29 -0.53 15.12
C LEU A 173 -6.06 0.34 15.45
N LEU A 174 -4.84 -0.18 15.26
CA LEU A 174 -3.60 0.55 15.55
C LEU A 174 -3.09 1.37 14.37
N TYR A 175 -3.40 0.98 13.13
CA TYR A 175 -2.77 1.54 11.92
C TYR A 175 -3.75 2.07 10.88
N VAL A 176 -5.06 1.92 11.10
CA VAL A 176 -6.11 2.35 10.17
C VAL A 176 -7.11 3.23 10.92
N ASP A 177 -7.11 4.53 10.59
CA ASP A 177 -8.11 5.50 11.05
C ASP A 177 -9.20 5.74 9.99
N GLY A 178 -8.95 5.37 8.73
CA GLY A 178 -9.86 5.54 7.60
C GLY A 178 -9.91 6.96 7.05
N GLU A 179 -9.04 7.86 7.52
CA GLU A 179 -9.04 9.27 7.13
C GLU A 179 -8.29 9.49 5.82
N SER A 180 -8.92 10.24 4.90
CA SER A 180 -8.25 10.73 3.70
C SER A 180 -7.17 11.76 4.04
N PHE A 181 -6.23 11.95 3.12
CA PHE A 181 -5.20 12.97 3.21
C PHE A 181 -5.82 14.37 3.38
N ALA A 182 -5.32 15.11 4.35
CA ALA A 182 -5.68 16.50 4.60
C ALA A 182 -4.49 17.41 4.21
N PRO A 183 -4.65 18.29 3.20
CA PRO A 183 -3.59 19.22 2.82
C PRO A 183 -3.15 20.13 3.97
N ASP A 184 -1.86 20.36 4.10
CA ASP A 184 -1.31 21.35 5.02
C ASP A 184 -1.50 22.76 4.43
N PRO A 185 -2.28 23.66 5.07
CA PRO A 185 -2.50 25.02 4.57
C PRO A 185 -1.23 25.88 4.56
N ALA A 186 -0.18 25.50 5.30
CA ALA A 186 1.10 26.19 5.28
C ALA A 186 2.02 25.72 4.14
N ALA A 187 1.72 24.58 3.53
CA ALA A 187 2.47 24.03 2.41
C ALA A 187 1.92 24.51 1.07
N SER A 188 2.78 24.57 0.05
CA SER A 188 2.33 24.87 -1.32
C SER A 188 1.49 23.73 -1.90
N GLU A 189 0.66 24.03 -2.90
CA GLU A 189 -0.11 23.00 -3.63
C GLU A 189 0.78 21.88 -4.18
N ARG A 190 1.95 22.24 -4.71
CA ARG A 190 2.96 21.29 -5.20
C ARG A 190 3.42 20.32 -4.10
N ILE A 191 3.71 20.82 -2.89
CA ILE A 191 4.12 19.98 -1.76
C ILE A 191 2.96 19.10 -1.29
N ASN A 192 1.75 19.64 -1.19
CA ASN A 192 0.56 18.87 -0.81
C ASN A 192 0.23 17.77 -1.82
N ARG A 193 0.40 18.03 -3.13
CA ARG A 193 0.25 17.01 -4.17
C ARG A 193 1.29 15.90 -4.04
N GLY A 194 2.55 16.25 -3.77
CA GLY A 194 3.62 15.29 -3.52
C GLY A 194 3.38 14.44 -2.28
N ALA A 195 2.97 15.08 -1.18
CA ALA A 195 2.60 14.41 0.07
C ALA A 195 1.48 13.41 -0.16
N TYR A 196 0.42 13.83 -0.85
CA TYR A 196 -0.69 12.96 -1.22
C TYR A 196 -0.20 11.72 -1.98
N LEU A 197 0.58 11.90 -3.04
CA LEU A 197 1.08 10.81 -3.87
C LEU A 197 2.02 9.87 -3.11
N VAL A 198 2.91 10.40 -2.27
CA VAL A 198 3.90 9.59 -1.53
C VAL A 198 3.27 8.82 -0.37
N GLU A 199 2.35 9.44 0.38
CA GLU A 199 1.72 8.84 1.57
C GLU A 199 0.48 7.99 1.24
N GLY A 200 -0.19 8.29 0.12
CA GLY A 200 -1.41 7.64 -0.32
C GLY A 200 -1.18 6.58 -1.40
N PRO A 201 -1.49 6.86 -2.67
CA PRO A 201 -1.44 5.86 -3.74
C PRO A 201 -0.03 5.32 -3.97
N GLY A 202 1.02 6.15 -3.91
CA GLY A 202 2.40 5.72 -4.12
C GLY A 202 3.00 4.86 -3.01
N HIS A 203 2.34 4.82 -1.84
CA HIS A 203 2.68 3.99 -0.67
C HIS A 203 4.19 3.90 -0.37
N CYS A 204 4.97 4.95 -0.61
CA CYS A 204 6.44 4.85 -0.61
C CYS A 204 6.96 4.42 0.77
N GLY A 205 6.25 4.82 1.83
CA GLY A 205 6.51 4.41 3.21
C GLY A 205 6.41 2.90 3.45
N ALA A 206 5.69 2.15 2.61
CA ALA A 206 5.58 0.71 2.70
C ALA A 206 6.93 0.01 2.50
N CYS A 207 7.78 0.49 1.59
CA CYS A 207 9.13 -0.09 1.46
C CYS A 207 10.16 0.74 2.22
N HIS A 208 10.04 2.07 2.18
CA HIS A 208 11.06 2.98 2.69
C HIS A 208 10.95 3.29 4.20
N SER A 209 10.25 2.48 5.00
CA SER A 209 10.16 2.71 6.45
C SER A 209 10.46 1.45 7.25
N PRO A 210 11.07 1.59 8.44
CA PRO A 210 11.25 0.46 9.33
C PRO A 210 9.91 0.05 9.95
N ARG A 211 9.79 -1.24 10.26
CA ARG A 211 8.61 -1.83 10.90
C ARG A 211 8.94 -2.33 12.30
N ASN A 212 7.93 -2.34 13.17
CA ASN A 212 7.99 -3.01 14.46
C ASN A 212 7.71 -4.52 14.33
N GLU A 213 7.80 -5.24 15.45
CA GLU A 213 7.64 -6.71 15.53
C GLU A 213 6.29 -7.23 15.01
N ILE A 214 5.25 -6.40 14.98
CA ILE A 214 3.93 -6.76 14.44
C ILE A 214 3.71 -6.26 13.01
N GLY A 215 4.77 -5.85 12.31
CA GLY A 215 4.75 -5.46 10.90
C GLY A 215 4.21 -4.06 10.63
N GLY A 216 3.96 -3.24 11.65
CA GLY A 216 3.49 -1.86 11.51
C GLY A 216 4.64 -0.88 11.28
N ILE A 217 4.43 0.14 10.43
CA ILE A 217 5.42 1.20 10.17
C ILE A 217 5.66 2.01 11.45
N ILE A 218 6.94 2.27 11.76
CA ILE A 218 7.34 3.15 12.86
C ILE A 218 7.26 4.60 12.35
N ALA A 219 6.14 5.28 12.62
CA ALA A 219 5.83 6.59 12.07
C ALA A 219 6.94 7.65 12.27
N SER A 220 7.61 7.66 13.44
CA SER A 220 8.71 8.60 13.74
C SER A 220 9.98 8.36 12.91
N ARG A 221 10.02 7.30 12.10
CA ARG A 221 11.14 6.91 11.24
C ARG A 221 10.65 6.65 9.81
N ALA A 222 9.46 7.13 9.45
CA ALA A 222 8.91 6.99 8.11
C ALA A 222 9.91 7.50 7.06
N LEU A 223 9.99 6.79 5.93
CA LEU A 223 10.84 7.13 4.78
C LEU A 223 12.36 7.05 5.03
N SER A 224 12.78 6.66 6.24
CA SER A 224 14.19 6.51 6.62
C SER A 224 14.85 5.20 6.18
N GLY A 225 14.16 4.39 5.37
CA GLY A 225 14.60 3.07 4.91
C GLY A 225 14.51 1.99 5.99
N GLY A 226 14.91 0.78 5.65
CA GLY A 226 14.89 -0.36 6.57
C GLY A 226 15.13 -1.70 5.89
N PRO A 227 14.99 -2.82 6.63
CA PRO A 227 14.97 -4.14 6.02
C PRO A 227 13.86 -4.24 4.96
N ALA A 228 14.16 -4.90 3.84
CA ALA A 228 13.17 -5.07 2.77
C ALA A 228 11.94 -5.86 3.29
N PRO A 229 10.70 -5.42 3.00
CA PRO A 229 9.49 -6.12 3.45
C PRO A 229 9.41 -7.56 2.95
N GLU A 230 10.00 -7.85 1.78
CA GLU A 230 10.06 -9.18 1.16
C GLU A 230 11.18 -10.06 1.77
N GLY A 231 11.74 -9.65 2.91
CA GLY A 231 12.67 -10.45 3.72
C GLY A 231 14.12 -10.54 3.21
N ARG A 232 14.43 -10.05 2.01
CA ARG A 232 15.80 -10.06 1.46
C ARG A 232 16.31 -8.66 1.13
N GLY A 233 17.45 -8.32 1.72
CA GLY A 233 18.12 -7.05 1.45
C GLY A 233 17.55 -5.89 2.27
N THR A 234 17.75 -4.68 1.77
CA THR A 234 17.38 -3.44 2.45
C THR A 234 16.79 -2.45 1.45
N THR A 235 15.90 -1.60 1.94
CA THR A 235 15.33 -0.48 1.21
C THR A 235 15.97 0.82 1.72
N PRO A 236 16.46 1.70 0.81
CA PRO A 236 17.20 2.90 1.20
C PRO A 236 16.32 3.95 1.89
N ASN A 237 16.98 4.84 2.63
CA ASN A 237 16.44 6.09 3.12
C ASN A 237 16.17 7.05 1.94
N ILE A 238 14.97 7.64 1.90
CA ILE A 238 14.56 8.65 0.91
C ILE A 238 14.17 9.98 1.57
N THR A 239 14.56 10.20 2.82
CA THR A 239 14.57 11.53 3.45
C THR A 239 15.78 12.34 2.94
N PRO A 240 15.79 13.69 3.07
CA PRO A 240 16.89 14.52 2.57
C PRO A 240 18.13 14.50 3.48
N ASP A 241 18.33 13.45 4.27
CA ASP A 241 19.57 13.24 5.03
C ASP A 241 20.77 13.10 4.07
N ALA A 242 21.81 13.90 4.30
CA ALA A 242 22.97 14.01 3.40
C ALA A 242 23.91 12.80 3.43
N GLU A 243 23.90 12.02 4.52
CA GLU A 243 24.82 10.88 4.68
C GLU A 243 24.21 9.54 4.28
N THR A 244 22.90 9.39 4.51
CA THR A 244 22.20 8.12 4.38
C THR A 244 21.05 8.15 3.40
N GLY A 245 20.48 9.33 3.11
CA GLY A 245 19.33 9.50 2.24
C GLY A 245 19.64 10.21 0.92
N ILE A 246 18.65 10.93 0.40
CA ILE A 246 18.70 11.64 -0.89
C ILE A 246 19.13 13.11 -0.73
N GLY A 247 19.84 13.44 0.35
CA GLY A 247 20.24 14.83 0.64
C GLY A 247 21.10 15.46 -0.45
N SER A 248 21.98 14.66 -1.08
CA SER A 248 22.88 15.11 -2.17
C SER A 248 22.20 15.24 -3.54
N TRP A 249 21.00 14.66 -3.73
CA TRP A 249 20.29 14.70 -5.01
C TRP A 249 19.48 15.99 -5.12
N SER A 250 19.50 16.61 -6.30
CA SER A 250 18.56 17.69 -6.61
C SER A 250 17.15 17.16 -6.87
N GLU A 251 16.16 18.05 -6.92
CA GLU A 251 14.82 17.66 -7.36
C GLU A 251 14.83 17.14 -8.80
N ASP A 252 15.64 17.73 -9.68
CA ASP A 252 15.76 17.32 -11.08
C ASP A 252 16.41 15.93 -11.21
N ASP A 253 17.36 15.59 -10.33
CA ASP A 253 17.94 14.23 -10.28
C ASP A 253 16.88 13.19 -9.90
N LEU A 254 15.99 13.53 -8.95
CA LEU A 254 14.89 12.65 -8.55
C LEU A 254 13.88 12.48 -9.69
N VAL A 255 13.50 13.57 -10.36
CA VAL A 255 12.59 13.53 -11.51
C VAL A 255 13.19 12.70 -12.63
N THR A 256 14.48 12.90 -12.95
CA THR A 256 15.20 12.09 -13.94
C THR A 256 15.18 10.61 -13.57
N MET A 257 15.38 10.27 -12.29
CA MET A 257 15.31 8.90 -11.82
C MET A 257 13.89 8.32 -11.94
N PHE A 258 12.85 9.08 -11.63
CA PHE A 258 11.48 8.63 -11.82
C PHE A 258 11.14 8.40 -13.29
N GLU A 259 11.63 9.23 -14.20
CA GLU A 259 11.37 9.12 -15.64
C GLU A 259 12.18 8.00 -16.30
N THR A 260 13.44 7.83 -15.91
CA THR A 260 14.40 7.00 -16.66
C THR A 260 14.94 5.80 -15.89
N GLY A 261 14.88 5.84 -14.56
CA GLY A 261 15.51 4.88 -13.67
C GLY A 261 17.00 5.11 -13.42
N PHE A 262 17.63 6.08 -14.08
CA PHE A 262 19.03 6.43 -13.83
C PHE A 262 19.18 7.34 -12.61
N THR A 263 20.22 7.08 -11.85
CA THR A 263 20.62 7.85 -10.67
C THR A 263 21.72 8.84 -11.05
N PRO A 264 21.90 9.95 -10.30
CA PRO A 264 22.94 10.93 -10.59
C PRO A 264 24.37 10.37 -10.43
N GLU A 265 24.52 9.18 -9.82
CA GLU A 265 25.80 8.47 -9.71
C GLU A 265 26.10 7.51 -10.88
N PHE A 266 25.41 7.65 -12.01
CA PHE A 266 25.55 6.80 -13.21
C PHE A 266 25.22 5.31 -12.97
N ASP A 267 24.38 5.04 -11.98
CA ASP A 267 23.80 3.73 -11.70
C ASP A 267 22.28 3.74 -12.00
N SER A 268 21.61 2.58 -11.93
CA SER A 268 20.16 2.46 -12.15
C SER A 268 19.44 1.85 -10.95
N VAL A 269 18.18 2.22 -10.74
CA VAL A 269 17.34 1.55 -9.74
C VAL A 269 17.10 0.08 -10.12
N GLY A 270 17.35 -0.82 -9.18
CA GLY A 270 17.21 -2.27 -9.35
C GLY A 270 16.06 -2.86 -8.54
N GLY A 271 15.90 -4.19 -8.63
CA GLY A 271 14.95 -4.95 -7.81
C GLY A 271 13.50 -4.51 -7.99
N SER A 272 12.75 -4.48 -6.88
CA SER A 272 11.35 -4.03 -6.85
C SER A 272 11.20 -2.55 -7.22
N MET A 273 12.20 -1.71 -6.93
CA MET A 273 12.16 -0.28 -7.26
C MET A 273 12.14 -0.03 -8.77
N ALA A 274 12.71 -0.92 -9.59
CA ALA A 274 12.61 -0.82 -11.04
C ALA A 274 11.15 -0.94 -11.54
N ALA A 275 10.31 -1.72 -10.87
CA ALA A 275 8.89 -1.80 -11.21
C ALA A 275 8.11 -0.55 -10.78
N VAL A 276 8.44 0.00 -9.60
CA VAL A 276 7.90 1.28 -9.11
C VAL A 276 8.26 2.41 -10.07
N GLN A 277 9.52 2.48 -10.50
CA GLN A 277 9.97 3.50 -11.44
C GLN A 277 9.23 3.44 -12.78
N ARG A 278 9.08 2.24 -13.38
CA ARG A 278 8.32 2.10 -14.65
C ARG A 278 6.87 2.56 -14.54
N ASN A 279 6.31 2.50 -13.35
CA ASN A 279 4.99 3.01 -13.03
C ASN A 279 4.99 4.53 -12.89
N LEU A 280 5.93 5.07 -12.12
CA LEU A 280 6.10 6.52 -11.98
C LEU A 280 6.35 7.21 -13.34
N ALA A 281 7.12 6.59 -14.23
CA ALA A 281 7.37 7.12 -15.59
C ALA A 281 6.09 7.28 -16.45
N LYS A 282 4.95 6.71 -16.04
CA LYS A 282 3.65 6.88 -16.70
C LYS A 282 2.80 8.00 -16.08
N LEU A 283 3.23 8.57 -14.95
CA LEU A 283 2.58 9.73 -14.36
C LEU A 283 2.93 11.00 -15.14
N GLY A 284 2.10 12.03 -14.98
CA GLY A 284 2.40 13.34 -15.53
C GLY A 284 3.66 13.94 -14.89
N HIS A 285 4.46 14.67 -15.67
CA HIS A 285 5.69 15.31 -15.19
C HIS A 285 5.46 16.18 -13.93
N GLY A 286 4.31 16.88 -13.86
CA GLY A 286 3.94 17.66 -12.68
C GLY A 286 3.81 16.84 -11.39
N ASP A 287 3.37 15.58 -11.48
CA ASP A 287 3.29 14.67 -10.33
C ASP A 287 4.67 14.20 -9.89
N LEU A 288 5.59 13.92 -10.83
CA LEU A 288 6.98 13.57 -10.51
C LEU A 288 7.70 14.72 -9.81
N VAL A 289 7.51 15.92 -10.33
CA VAL A 289 8.01 17.18 -9.77
C VAL A 289 7.42 17.46 -8.38
N ALA A 290 6.15 17.10 -8.13
CA ALA A 290 5.51 17.21 -6.83
C ALA A 290 6.07 16.19 -5.81
N ILE A 291 6.22 14.92 -6.23
CA ILE A 291 6.84 13.86 -5.42
C ILE A 291 8.26 14.27 -5.00
N ALA A 292 9.09 14.72 -5.95
CA ALA A 292 10.46 15.15 -5.66
C ALA A 292 10.50 16.30 -4.64
N ALA A 293 9.66 17.33 -4.83
CA ALA A 293 9.60 18.46 -3.91
C ALA A 293 9.16 18.05 -2.50
N TYR A 294 8.14 17.19 -2.38
CA TYR A 294 7.71 16.71 -1.08
C TYR A 294 8.83 15.93 -0.38
N LEU A 295 9.48 14.98 -1.07
CA LEU A 295 10.59 14.21 -0.48
C LEU A 295 11.74 15.11 -0.02
N LYS A 296 12.08 16.17 -0.77
CA LYS A 296 13.11 17.14 -0.38
C LYS A 296 12.67 18.07 0.76
N SER A 297 11.38 18.24 0.99
CA SER A 297 10.83 19.07 2.09
C SER A 297 10.79 18.36 3.45
N LEU A 298 10.94 17.03 3.47
CA LEU A 298 10.85 16.24 4.69
C LEU A 298 11.98 16.54 5.69
N PRO A 299 11.78 16.29 6.98
CA PRO A 299 12.87 16.26 7.94
C PRO A 299 13.93 15.22 7.54
N ALA A 300 15.21 15.60 7.64
CA ALA A 300 16.31 14.67 7.47
C ALA A 300 16.37 13.68 8.65
N ILE A 301 16.31 12.38 8.36
CA ILE A 301 16.39 11.32 9.37
C ILE A 301 17.54 10.39 8.98
N LYS A 302 18.55 10.23 9.84
CA LYS A 302 19.57 9.20 9.64
C LYS A 302 18.95 7.81 9.67
N GLY A 303 19.18 7.05 8.60
CA GLY A 303 18.50 5.79 8.33
C GLY A 303 19.34 4.77 7.56
N MET A 304 18.66 3.89 6.81
CA MET A 304 19.30 2.82 6.05
C MET A 304 19.95 3.38 4.78
N LYS A 305 21.27 3.21 4.62
CA LYS A 305 21.97 3.65 3.40
C LYS A 305 21.55 2.82 2.19
N ARG A 306 21.58 3.43 1.00
CA ARG A 306 21.47 2.69 -0.26
C ARG A 306 22.58 1.63 -0.33
N PRO A 307 22.26 0.36 -0.64
CA PRO A 307 23.27 -0.65 -0.91
C PRO A 307 24.18 -0.16 -2.05
N VAL A 308 25.49 -0.23 -1.85
CA VAL A 308 26.45 -0.04 -2.94
C VAL A 308 26.45 -1.34 -3.76
N PRO A 309 26.33 -1.30 -5.09
CA PRO A 309 26.45 -2.50 -5.91
C PRO A 309 27.76 -3.24 -5.55
N ALA A 310 27.68 -4.55 -5.37
CA ALA A 310 28.91 -5.34 -5.25
C ALA A 310 29.68 -5.23 -6.57
N SER A 311 30.90 -4.69 -6.50
CA SER A 311 31.85 -4.59 -7.61
C SER A 311 32.19 -5.96 -8.19
#